data_AF-A0A3A1WL85-F1
#
_entry.id   AF-A0A3A1WL85-F1
#
_cell.length_a   1.000
_cell.length_b   1.000
_cell.length_c   1.000
_cell.angle_alpha   90.00
_cell.angle_beta   90.00
_cell.angle_gamma   90.00
#
_symmetry.space_group_name_H-M   'P 1'
#
loop_
_entity.id
_entity.type
_entity.pdbx_description
1 polymer ?
#
loop_
_entity_poly.entity_id
_entity_poly.type
_entity_poly.pdbx_seq_one_letter_code
_entity_poly.pdbx_strand_id
1 'polypeptide(L)'
;MPQPKRTSAPSPARSSTRWNASIPILLRLGISSTSSTSAWNARRGRATLGPTMNSNSRWNACASFTGIVQTMARRDRVKEWIRHRMSGAITPVQPPQNYVLPSHDTLYHYCTNDTFLKIIEGKCLQLSDLRLSNDTMEGSWVQHVVAEMCASDPVLAPHTDRISAMIEDAVKTFANVGFCLSEDGDSLSQWRGYADDGQGMSIGFSKEKLRDSSNFQANGIAVNMLQRVEYDASTQRSRILPILLKIKEGVEQGAFSVAALFGLLSSAEEREIKKQAQDVAFKKVVNHIFELFPLFYQYKNPAFREELEWRLIYYRIAEKQMSFFAKRDRIVPCKKFSFEGRHEYMITDVVIGPKNISDVSLVQEVMASRGYSAVTVRRSSATYR
;
A
#
# COMPACT_ATOMS: atom_id res chain seq x y z
N MET A 1 -25.47 61.55 -15.88
CA MET A 1 -24.64 62.68 -15.37
C MET A 1 -24.49 62.52 -13.86
N PRO A 2 -23.35 62.79 -13.22
CA PRO A 2 -21.95 62.87 -13.68
C PRO A 2 -21.00 61.86 -12.98
N GLN A 3 -19.83 61.65 -13.60
CA GLN A 3 -18.61 61.00 -13.08
C GLN A 3 -17.66 62.06 -12.43
N PRO A 4 -16.37 61.78 -12.13
CA PRO A 4 -15.80 60.93 -11.07
C PRO A 4 -14.72 61.69 -10.24
N LYS A 5 -14.10 61.07 -9.23
CA LYS A 5 -12.80 61.54 -8.69
C LYS A 5 -11.78 60.40 -8.59
N ARG A 6 -10.56 60.77 -9.02
CA ARG A 6 -9.33 59.99 -9.26
C ARG A 6 -8.50 59.73 -8.00
N THR A 7 -7.42 58.95 -8.23
CA THR A 7 -6.10 58.90 -7.56
C THR A 7 -5.96 57.76 -6.54
N SER A 8 -4.88 56.97 -6.46
CA SER A 8 -3.53 56.99 -7.08
C SER A 8 -2.84 55.63 -6.85
N ALA A 9 -1.96 55.23 -7.76
CA ALA A 9 -0.98 54.16 -7.52
C ALA A 9 0.17 54.66 -6.61
N PRO A 10 0.91 53.73 -5.98
CA PRO A 10 2.35 53.70 -6.27
C PRO A 10 2.91 52.28 -6.46
N SER A 11 3.99 52.22 -7.24
CA SER A 11 4.89 51.07 -7.48
C SER A 11 6.17 51.25 -6.61
N PRO A 12 7.26 50.47 -6.79
CA PRO A 12 7.61 49.24 -6.09
C PRO A 12 8.78 49.43 -5.10
N ALA A 13 8.87 48.57 -4.07
CA ALA A 13 10.04 48.53 -3.18
C ALA A 13 11.08 47.49 -3.63
N ARG A 14 12.33 47.95 -3.74
CA ARG A 14 13.55 47.20 -4.05
C ARG A 14 14.12 46.46 -2.82
N SER A 15 15.00 45.51 -3.14
CA SER A 15 16.08 44.91 -2.32
C SER A 15 15.63 43.78 -1.36
N SER A 16 16.36 42.69 -1.18
CA SER A 16 17.80 42.48 -1.32
C SER A 16 18.14 41.01 -1.58
N THR A 17 19.16 40.83 -2.40
CA THR A 17 19.91 39.60 -2.62
C THR A 17 20.60 39.18 -1.31
N ARG A 18 20.45 37.93 -0.88
CA ARG A 18 21.44 37.27 -0.02
C ARG A 18 21.68 35.82 -0.47
N TRP A 19 22.85 35.66 -1.06
CA TRP A 19 23.62 34.43 -1.07
C TRP A 19 23.88 33.96 0.37
N ASN A 20 23.77 32.66 0.62
CA ASN A 20 24.49 31.90 1.65
C ASN A 20 24.49 30.45 1.16
N ALA A 21 25.54 29.97 0.50
CA ALA A 21 26.80 29.53 1.10
C ALA A 21 26.60 28.33 2.04
N SER A 22 27.00 27.18 1.50
CA SER A 22 27.45 25.93 2.11
C SER A 22 27.79 25.96 3.60
N ILE A 23 27.26 25.00 4.37
CA ILE A 23 27.92 24.46 5.56
C ILE A 23 27.78 22.93 5.57
N PRO A 24 28.89 22.17 5.59
CA PRO A 24 28.90 20.73 5.82
C PRO A 24 28.93 20.44 7.33
N ILE A 25 27.96 19.67 7.84
CA ILE A 25 28.03 19.16 9.22
C ILE A 25 28.53 17.72 9.20
N LEU A 26 29.81 17.59 9.51
CA LEU A 26 30.49 16.36 9.94
C LEU A 26 29.88 15.88 11.26
N LEU A 27 29.16 14.76 11.25
CA LEU A 27 28.83 14.03 12.48
C LEU A 27 29.97 13.07 12.81
N ARG A 28 30.83 13.50 13.73
CA ARG A 28 31.76 12.63 14.49
C ARG A 28 30.94 11.57 15.22
N LEU A 29 31.18 10.30 14.90
CA LEU A 29 30.76 9.17 15.72
C LEU A 29 31.65 9.10 16.96
N GLY A 30 31.15 9.56 18.10
CA GLY A 30 31.68 9.21 19.41
C GLY A 30 31.10 7.88 19.86
N ILE A 31 31.81 6.79 19.62
CA ILE A 31 31.58 5.52 20.31
C ILE A 31 32.57 5.50 21.48
N SER A 32 32.10 5.84 22.68
CA SER A 32 32.82 5.50 23.91
C SER A 32 32.50 4.05 24.26
N SER A 33 33.51 3.20 24.16
CA SER A 33 33.50 1.84 24.68
C SER A 33 33.60 1.86 26.20
N THR A 34 32.59 1.35 26.89
CA THR A 34 32.74 0.86 28.26
C THR A 34 32.24 -0.59 28.29
N SER A 35 33.21 -1.48 28.20
CA SER A 35 33.10 -2.88 28.60
C SER A 35 32.80 -2.95 30.10
N SER A 36 31.70 -3.61 30.48
CA SER A 36 31.62 -4.23 31.81
C SER A 36 31.26 -5.70 31.64
N THR A 37 32.27 -6.52 31.87
CA THR A 37 32.20 -7.95 32.14
C THR A 37 31.51 -8.15 33.48
N SER A 38 30.45 -8.96 33.53
CA SER A 38 30.12 -9.70 34.74
C SER A 38 29.57 -11.08 34.37
N ALA A 39 30.29 -12.09 34.84
CA ALA A 39 30.01 -13.50 34.70
C ALA A 39 28.90 -13.91 35.66
N TRP A 40 27.99 -14.80 35.23
CA TRP A 40 27.25 -15.66 36.15
C TRP A 40 27.06 -17.07 35.56
N ASN A 41 27.22 -18.05 36.45
CA ASN A 41 27.55 -19.44 36.20
C ASN A 41 26.39 -20.33 35.73
N ALA A 42 26.76 -21.27 34.86
CA ALA A 42 26.36 -22.68 34.75
C ALA A 42 25.09 -23.19 35.46
N ARG A 43 24.23 -23.85 34.67
CA ARG A 43 23.67 -25.18 35.03
C ARG A 43 23.47 -26.05 33.79
N ARG A 44 23.87 -27.32 33.95
CA ARG A 44 24.00 -28.38 32.95
C ARG A 44 22.64 -28.97 32.57
N GLY A 45 22.50 -29.34 31.30
CA GLY A 45 21.53 -30.32 30.80
C GLY A 45 22.04 -30.88 29.47
N ARG A 46 22.67 -32.06 29.51
CA ARG A 46 23.10 -32.82 28.32
C ARG A 46 21.88 -33.50 27.68
N ALA A 47 21.73 -33.37 26.38
CA ALA A 47 21.11 -34.40 25.54
C ALA A 47 21.74 -34.40 24.14
N THR A 48 22.56 -35.42 23.90
CA THR A 48 22.79 -36.20 22.66
C THR A 48 22.91 -35.51 21.28
N LEU A 49 24.09 -35.72 20.68
CA LEU A 49 24.47 -35.46 19.29
C LEU A 49 23.82 -36.47 18.30
N GLY A 50 23.42 -35.96 17.13
CA GLY A 50 23.09 -36.67 15.89
C GLY A 50 23.24 -35.72 14.69
N PRO A 51 23.55 -36.19 13.46
CA PRO A 51 24.62 -35.62 12.64
C PRO A 51 24.21 -34.51 11.65
N THR A 52 25.13 -33.55 11.50
CA THR A 52 25.44 -32.72 10.33
C THR A 52 24.37 -32.57 9.24
N MET A 53 23.66 -31.44 9.26
CA MET A 53 23.08 -30.84 8.04
C MET A 53 23.79 -29.52 7.72
N ASN A 54 24.06 -29.40 6.41
CA ASN A 54 24.79 -28.38 5.67
C ASN A 54 24.85 -26.98 6.27
N SER A 55 26.09 -26.50 6.40
CA SER A 55 26.45 -25.10 6.59
C SER A 55 26.03 -24.25 5.38
N ASN A 56 24.93 -23.50 5.49
CA ASN A 56 24.68 -22.36 4.60
C ASN A 56 23.77 -21.29 5.23
N SER A 57 23.94 -21.03 6.52
CA SER A 57 23.19 -19.96 7.21
C SER A 57 24.06 -19.25 8.24
N ARG A 58 25.04 -18.48 7.77
CA ARG A 58 25.73 -17.49 8.61
C ARG A 58 25.83 -16.16 7.86
N TRP A 59 24.68 -15.50 7.73
CA TRP A 59 24.63 -14.06 7.45
C TRP A 59 25.04 -13.32 8.73
N ASN A 60 26.33 -13.08 8.90
CA ASN A 60 26.87 -12.27 9.99
C ASN A 60 26.63 -10.77 9.72
N ALA A 61 25.84 -10.13 10.58
CA ALA A 61 25.98 -8.75 11.06
C ALA A 61 26.27 -7.59 10.07
N CYS A 62 25.81 -7.65 8.82
CA CYS A 62 25.33 -6.46 8.11
C CYS A 62 23.80 -6.47 8.22
N ALA A 63 23.19 -5.34 8.56
CA ALA A 63 21.75 -5.23 8.85
C ALA A 63 20.93 -6.04 7.83
N SER A 64 20.24 -7.10 8.30
CA SER A 64 19.41 -7.93 7.43
C SER A 64 18.41 -7.03 6.70
N PHE A 65 18.02 -7.37 5.47
CA PHE A 65 17.01 -6.61 4.71
C PHE A 65 15.80 -6.30 5.60
N THR A 66 15.28 -7.32 6.28
CA THR A 66 14.23 -7.20 7.29
C THR A 66 14.57 -6.22 8.43
N GLY A 67 15.79 -6.24 8.96
CA GLY A 67 16.25 -5.32 10.00
C GLY A 67 16.35 -3.87 9.51
N ILE A 68 16.80 -3.65 8.27
CA ILE A 68 16.82 -2.32 7.63
C ILE A 68 15.38 -1.85 7.42
N VAL A 69 14.53 -2.70 6.85
CA VAL A 69 13.11 -2.43 6.62
C VAL A 69 12.42 -2.04 7.93
N GLN A 70 12.56 -2.85 8.98
CA GLN A 70 11.97 -2.57 10.29
C GLN A 70 12.54 -1.30 10.93
N THR A 71 13.85 -1.05 10.79
CA THR A 71 14.49 0.16 11.31
C THR A 71 14.01 1.40 10.56
N MET A 72 13.89 1.32 9.23
CA MET A 72 13.36 2.38 8.39
C MET A 72 11.89 2.63 8.73
N ALA A 73 11.07 1.58 8.79
CA ALA A 73 9.66 1.66 9.10
C ALA A 73 9.39 2.26 10.51
N ARG A 74 10.30 2.04 11.47
CA ARG A 74 10.24 2.66 12.81
C ARG A 74 10.70 4.12 12.85
N ARG A 75 11.48 4.59 11.88
CA ARG A 75 12.06 5.94 11.86
C ARG A 75 11.05 6.95 11.34
N ASP A 76 11.01 8.12 11.97
CA ASP A 76 10.16 9.24 11.55
C ASP A 76 10.43 9.69 10.10
N ARG A 77 11.61 9.36 9.55
CA ARG A 77 11.93 9.57 8.13
C ARG A 77 11.15 8.71 7.15
N VAL A 78 10.71 7.49 7.47
CA VAL A 78 9.76 6.76 6.59
C VAL A 78 8.39 7.38 6.71
N LYS A 79 8.01 7.86 7.90
CA LYS A 79 6.78 8.63 8.08
C LYS A 79 6.76 9.90 7.25
N GLU A 80 7.86 10.61 7.24
CA GLU A 80 8.06 11.84 6.49
C GLU A 80 8.27 11.58 4.99
N TRP A 81 8.92 10.49 4.61
CA TRP A 81 9.05 10.03 3.22
C TRP A 81 7.70 9.58 2.66
N ILE A 82 6.93 8.77 3.39
CA ILE A 82 5.55 8.42 3.02
C ILE A 82 4.74 9.71 2.93
N ARG A 83 4.82 10.61 3.92
CA ARG A 83 4.10 11.89 3.90
C ARG A 83 4.46 12.77 2.69
N HIS A 84 5.75 13.00 2.41
CA HIS A 84 6.23 13.85 1.31
C HIS A 84 6.03 13.23 -0.07
N ARG A 85 6.29 11.92 -0.20
CA ARG A 85 6.14 11.20 -1.46
C ARG A 85 4.67 10.95 -1.75
N MET A 86 3.81 10.71 -0.75
CA MET A 86 2.37 10.57 -0.94
C MET A 86 1.65 11.92 -1.07
N SER A 87 2.15 13.01 -0.49
CA SER A 87 1.65 14.36 -0.80
C SER A 87 2.04 14.80 -2.23
N GLY A 88 3.17 14.31 -2.76
CA GLY A 88 3.64 14.58 -4.12
C GLY A 88 3.24 13.53 -5.18
N ALA A 89 2.85 12.32 -4.79
CA ALA A 89 2.36 11.25 -5.69
C ALA A 89 0.88 11.38 -6.03
N ILE A 90 0.23 12.45 -5.56
CA ILE A 90 -1.02 12.97 -6.09
C ILE A 90 -0.71 14.16 -7.00
N THR A 91 0.22 14.02 -7.94
CA THR A 91 -0.21 14.37 -9.28
C THR A 91 -0.91 13.12 -9.81
N PRO A 92 -2.24 13.13 -9.98
CA PRO A 92 -2.84 12.21 -10.92
C PRO A 92 -2.01 12.38 -12.18
N VAL A 93 -1.33 11.32 -12.63
CA VAL A 93 -0.84 11.31 -14.01
C VAL A 93 -2.12 11.48 -14.81
N GLN A 94 -2.30 12.68 -15.36
CA GLN A 94 -3.44 13.01 -16.18
C GLN A 94 -3.49 11.92 -17.25
N PRO A 95 -4.62 11.21 -17.41
CA PRO A 95 -4.74 10.30 -18.52
C PRO A 95 -4.46 11.10 -19.81
N PRO A 96 -3.99 10.46 -20.89
CA PRO A 96 -3.69 11.14 -22.15
C PRO A 96 -4.81 12.14 -22.49
N GLN A 97 -4.46 13.35 -22.93
CA GLN A 97 -5.29 14.58 -22.99
C GLN A 97 -6.68 14.44 -23.66
N ASN A 98 -7.02 13.27 -24.21
CA ASN A 98 -8.30 12.95 -24.85
C ASN A 98 -9.11 11.84 -24.14
N TYR A 99 -8.75 11.43 -22.92
CA TYR A 99 -9.49 10.40 -22.18
C TYR A 99 -10.35 11.03 -21.07
N VAL A 100 -11.60 11.36 -21.40
CA VAL A 100 -12.61 11.78 -20.41
C VAL A 100 -13.22 10.51 -19.80
N LEU A 101 -12.72 10.11 -18.62
CA LEU A 101 -13.40 9.10 -17.82
C LEU A 101 -14.74 9.67 -17.32
N PRO A 102 -15.83 8.88 -17.32
CA PRO A 102 -17.02 9.26 -16.55
C PRO A 102 -16.60 9.49 -15.11
N SER A 103 -16.96 10.63 -14.52
CA SER A 103 -16.82 10.81 -13.07
C SER A 103 -17.83 9.88 -12.40
N HIS A 104 -17.39 8.66 -12.05
CA HIS A 104 -18.18 7.82 -11.16
C HIS A 104 -18.14 8.46 -9.77
N ASP A 105 -19.21 9.17 -9.42
CA ASP A 105 -19.38 9.81 -8.12
C ASP A 105 -19.70 8.79 -7.00
N THR A 106 -20.09 7.58 -7.41
CA THR A 106 -20.46 6.45 -6.55
C THR A 106 -19.57 5.23 -6.83
N LEU A 107 -19.16 4.54 -5.77
CA LEU A 107 -18.42 3.27 -5.81
C LEU A 107 -19.19 2.21 -5.03
N TYR A 108 -19.22 0.97 -5.52
CA TYR A 108 -20.14 -0.05 -5.03
C TYR A 108 -19.46 -1.20 -4.31
N HIS A 109 -19.99 -1.62 -3.17
CA HIS A 109 -19.56 -2.83 -2.48
C HIS A 109 -20.63 -3.92 -2.55
N TYR A 110 -20.28 -5.03 -3.21
CA TYR A 110 -21.12 -6.22 -3.28
C TYR A 110 -20.91 -7.08 -2.04
N CYS A 111 -22.00 -7.47 -1.40
CA CYS A 111 -21.93 -8.25 -0.17
C CYS A 111 -23.20 -9.09 0.08
N THR A 112 -23.11 -9.99 1.05
CA THR A 112 -24.26 -10.78 1.52
C THR A 112 -25.24 -9.92 2.31
N ASN A 113 -26.49 -10.39 2.49
CA ASN A 113 -27.50 -9.68 3.29
C ASN A 113 -27.04 -9.46 4.75
N ASP A 114 -26.36 -10.45 5.35
CA ASP A 114 -25.79 -10.34 6.69
C ASP A 114 -24.69 -9.27 6.77
N THR A 115 -23.80 -9.23 5.77
CA THR A 115 -22.75 -8.19 5.71
C THR A 115 -23.35 -6.80 5.48
N PHE A 116 -24.36 -6.70 4.62
CA PHE A 116 -25.14 -5.48 4.43
C PHE A 116 -25.69 -4.95 5.75
N LEU A 117 -26.45 -5.77 6.50
CA LEU A 117 -27.01 -5.37 7.79
C LEU A 117 -25.92 -4.92 8.77
N LYS A 118 -24.80 -5.66 8.87
CA LYS A 118 -23.67 -5.28 9.74
C LYS A 118 -23.07 -3.92 9.40
N ILE A 119 -22.95 -3.59 8.11
CA ILE A 119 -22.41 -2.30 7.66
C ILE A 119 -23.38 -1.17 8.00
N ILE A 120 -24.67 -1.34 7.72
CA ILE A 120 -25.72 -0.34 7.95
C ILE A 120 -25.94 -0.10 9.45
N GLU A 121 -26.08 -1.16 10.24
CA GLU A 121 -26.30 -1.07 11.69
C GLU A 121 -25.07 -0.55 12.42
N GLY A 122 -23.89 -1.03 12.05
CA GLY A 122 -22.63 -0.66 12.70
C GLY A 122 -22.06 0.68 12.23
N LYS A 123 -22.59 1.26 11.14
CA LYS A 123 -22.05 2.47 10.48
C LYS A 123 -20.54 2.37 10.28
N CYS A 124 -20.07 1.18 9.90
CA CYS A 124 -18.66 0.82 9.94
C CYS A 124 -18.28 -0.16 8.83
N LEU A 125 -17.17 0.12 8.14
CA LEU A 125 -16.54 -0.77 7.18
C LEU A 125 -15.49 -1.65 7.85
N GLN A 126 -15.37 -2.89 7.38
CA GLN A 126 -14.35 -3.83 7.82
C GLN A 126 -13.29 -3.99 6.73
N LEU A 127 -12.18 -3.26 6.87
CA LEU A 127 -11.04 -3.37 5.97
C LEU A 127 -10.33 -4.70 6.27
N SER A 128 -10.45 -5.65 5.35
CA SER A 128 -10.02 -7.04 5.52
C SER A 128 -8.62 -7.25 4.99
N ASP A 129 -7.92 -8.28 5.49
CA ASP A 129 -6.61 -8.64 4.96
C ASP A 129 -6.69 -9.01 3.46
N LEU A 130 -6.12 -8.18 2.58
CA LEU A 130 -6.09 -8.31 1.13
C LEU A 130 -5.34 -9.56 0.69
N ARG A 131 -4.43 -10.12 1.49
CA ARG A 131 -3.76 -11.40 1.16
C ARG A 131 -4.72 -12.59 1.26
N LEU A 132 -5.91 -12.39 1.83
CA LEU A 132 -7.00 -13.36 1.90
C LEU A 132 -8.10 -13.09 0.85
N SER A 133 -7.81 -12.24 -0.15
CA SER A 133 -8.69 -11.99 -1.28
C SER A 133 -8.79 -13.24 -2.16
N ASN A 134 -9.70 -13.20 -3.15
CA ASN A 134 -9.87 -14.28 -4.11
C ASN A 134 -8.73 -14.33 -5.15
N ASP A 135 -7.89 -13.30 -5.24
CA ASP A 135 -6.72 -13.28 -6.11
C ASP A 135 -5.50 -13.79 -5.34
N THR A 136 -4.99 -14.96 -5.73
CA THR A 136 -3.81 -15.57 -5.10
C THR A 136 -2.52 -14.75 -5.31
N MET A 137 -2.51 -13.84 -6.29
CA MET A 137 -1.37 -12.96 -6.57
C MET A 137 -1.54 -11.56 -5.95
N GLU A 138 -2.56 -11.37 -5.10
CA GLU A 138 -2.78 -10.10 -4.41
C GLU A 138 -1.58 -9.71 -3.54
N GLY A 139 -1.06 -8.51 -3.73
CA GLY A 139 0.18 -8.03 -3.08
C GLY A 139 1.48 -8.52 -3.72
N SER A 140 1.47 -9.64 -4.47
CA SER A 140 2.65 -10.21 -5.12
C SER A 140 2.70 -9.99 -6.64
N TRP A 141 1.62 -9.48 -7.26
CA TRP A 141 1.58 -9.21 -8.70
C TRP A 141 2.72 -8.27 -9.15
N VAL A 142 3.05 -7.24 -8.37
CA VAL A 142 4.18 -6.35 -8.67
C VAL A 142 5.51 -7.09 -8.70
N GLN A 143 5.71 -8.05 -7.79
CA GLN A 143 6.91 -8.89 -7.76
C GLN A 143 7.03 -9.70 -9.06
N HIS A 144 5.91 -10.25 -9.54
CA HIS A 144 5.86 -10.97 -10.82
C HIS A 144 6.27 -10.07 -12.00
N VAL A 145 5.67 -8.87 -12.11
CA VAL A 145 6.01 -7.92 -13.19
C VAL A 145 7.47 -7.47 -13.11
N VAL A 146 7.99 -7.19 -11.90
CA VAL A 146 9.41 -6.84 -11.71
C VAL A 146 10.32 -7.99 -12.12
N ALA A 147 9.98 -9.23 -11.75
CA ALA A 147 10.79 -10.39 -12.10
C ALA A 147 10.89 -10.59 -13.62
N GLU A 148 9.79 -10.44 -14.37
CA GLU A 148 9.80 -10.48 -15.84
C GLU A 148 10.70 -9.41 -16.44
N MET A 149 10.62 -8.18 -15.91
CA MET A 149 11.44 -7.06 -16.37
C MET A 149 12.92 -7.26 -16.04
N CYS A 150 13.24 -7.78 -14.84
CA CYS A 150 14.61 -8.13 -14.45
C CYS A 150 15.20 -9.23 -15.35
N ALA A 151 14.43 -10.27 -15.64
CA ALA A 151 14.88 -11.38 -16.49
C ALA A 151 15.24 -10.94 -17.92
N SER A 152 14.65 -9.83 -18.37
CA SER A 152 14.90 -9.24 -19.70
C SER A 152 16.09 -8.26 -19.71
N ASP A 153 16.67 -7.91 -18.55
CA ASP A 153 17.80 -6.99 -18.45
C ASP A 153 19.09 -7.73 -18.06
N PRO A 154 20.19 -7.65 -18.85
CA PRO A 154 21.42 -8.41 -18.59
C PRO A 154 22.07 -8.15 -17.23
N VAL A 155 21.89 -6.96 -16.65
CA VAL A 155 22.47 -6.59 -15.36
C VAL A 155 21.61 -7.11 -14.21
N LEU A 156 20.28 -7.08 -14.36
CA LEU A 156 19.35 -7.47 -13.31
C LEU A 156 19.05 -8.97 -13.31
N ALA A 157 19.11 -9.63 -14.46
CA ALA A 157 18.74 -11.04 -14.61
C ALA A 157 19.44 -11.96 -13.59
N PRO A 158 20.76 -11.85 -13.32
CA PRO A 158 21.45 -12.67 -12.32
C PRO A 158 20.99 -12.43 -10.87
N HIS A 159 20.27 -11.34 -10.63
CA HIS A 159 19.85 -10.88 -9.30
C HIS A 159 18.34 -10.93 -9.11
N THR A 160 17.58 -11.47 -10.07
CA THR A 160 16.12 -11.54 -10.07
C THR A 160 15.58 -12.13 -8.76
N ASP A 161 16.06 -13.31 -8.35
CA ASP A 161 15.60 -13.98 -7.12
C ASP A 161 15.85 -13.14 -5.87
N ARG A 162 16.99 -12.45 -5.80
CA ARG A 162 17.36 -11.60 -4.67
C ARG A 162 16.47 -10.36 -4.60
N ILE A 163 16.21 -9.71 -5.74
CA ILE A 163 15.30 -8.55 -5.83
C ILE A 163 13.88 -8.99 -5.47
N SER A 164 13.43 -10.13 -6.00
CA SER A 164 12.12 -10.71 -5.70
C SER A 164 11.95 -11.00 -4.20
N ALA A 165 12.94 -11.60 -3.54
CA ALA A 165 12.90 -11.84 -2.10
C ALA A 165 12.84 -10.53 -1.29
N MET A 166 13.56 -9.49 -1.71
CA MET A 166 13.49 -8.17 -1.07
C MET A 166 12.10 -7.52 -1.24
N ILE A 167 11.46 -7.66 -2.41
CA ILE A 167 10.10 -7.18 -2.62
C ILE A 167 9.11 -7.95 -1.74
N GLU A 168 9.22 -9.28 -1.67
CA GLU A 168 8.36 -10.13 -0.83
C GLU A 168 8.44 -9.73 0.65
N ASP A 169 9.66 -9.54 1.16
CA ASP A 169 9.88 -9.07 2.53
C ASP A 169 9.30 -7.66 2.76
N ALA A 170 9.34 -6.78 1.75
CA ALA A 170 8.68 -5.49 1.82
C ALA A 170 7.15 -5.63 1.87
N VAL A 171 6.54 -6.44 1.00
CA VAL A 171 5.09 -6.73 1.01
C VAL A 171 4.65 -7.26 2.38
N LYS A 172 5.40 -8.20 2.97
CA LYS A 172 5.10 -8.75 4.30
C LYS A 172 5.17 -7.72 5.43
N THR A 173 5.96 -6.66 5.24
CA THR A 173 6.19 -5.65 6.28
C THR A 173 5.14 -4.54 6.29
N PHE A 174 4.57 -4.17 5.15
CA PHE A 174 3.64 -3.05 5.05
C PHE A 174 2.23 -3.50 4.69
N ALA A 175 1.24 -2.85 5.30
CA ALA A 175 -0.16 -2.77 4.91
C ALA A 175 -0.77 -4.00 4.25
N ASN A 176 -1.67 -4.69 4.96
CA ASN A 176 -2.38 -5.83 4.38
C ASN A 176 -3.87 -5.61 4.33
N VAL A 177 -4.45 -4.49 4.79
CA VAL A 177 -5.90 -4.38 4.94
C VAL A 177 -6.53 -3.37 4.01
N GLY A 178 -7.65 -3.74 3.39
CA GLY A 178 -8.38 -2.89 2.48
C GLY A 178 -9.86 -3.24 2.35
N PHE A 179 -10.61 -2.34 1.74
CA PHE A 179 -12.01 -2.50 1.39
C PHE A 179 -12.19 -2.28 -0.11
N CYS A 180 -12.73 -3.28 -0.80
CA CYS A 180 -12.83 -3.33 -2.25
C CYS A 180 -14.21 -2.84 -2.70
N LEU A 181 -14.20 -2.00 -3.73
CA LEU A 181 -15.37 -1.38 -4.35
C LEU A 181 -15.28 -1.53 -5.87
N SER A 182 -16.39 -1.45 -6.58
CA SER A 182 -16.46 -1.44 -8.04
C SER A 182 -17.02 -0.11 -8.56
N GLU A 183 -16.63 0.30 -9.77
CA GLU A 183 -17.29 1.42 -10.47
C GLU A 183 -18.73 1.07 -10.92
N ASP A 184 -19.02 -0.21 -11.13
CA ASP A 184 -20.34 -0.69 -11.56
C ASP A 184 -21.12 -1.32 -10.40
N GLY A 185 -22.32 -0.81 -10.15
CA GLY A 185 -23.22 -1.26 -9.09
C GLY A 185 -24.16 -2.40 -9.49
N ASP A 186 -24.17 -2.82 -10.76
CA ASP A 186 -25.06 -3.86 -11.27
C ASP A 186 -24.40 -4.86 -12.25
N SER A 187 -23.20 -5.34 -11.88
CA SER A 187 -22.40 -6.26 -12.69
C SER A 187 -22.65 -7.74 -12.37
N LEU A 188 -22.89 -8.55 -13.40
CA LEU A 188 -23.13 -9.99 -13.28
C LEU A 188 -21.98 -10.76 -12.61
N SER A 189 -20.72 -10.44 -12.94
CA SER A 189 -19.58 -11.12 -12.33
C SER A 189 -19.48 -10.79 -10.84
N GLN A 190 -19.78 -9.55 -10.46
CA GLN A 190 -19.78 -9.11 -9.07
C GLN A 190 -20.92 -9.74 -8.27
N TRP A 191 -22.12 -9.84 -8.85
CA TRP A 191 -23.26 -10.54 -8.25
C TRP A 191 -22.90 -11.99 -7.90
N ARG A 192 -22.29 -12.71 -8.85
CA ARG A 192 -21.87 -14.10 -8.69
C ARG A 192 -20.74 -14.25 -7.66
N GLY A 193 -19.71 -13.41 -7.77
CA GLY A 193 -18.49 -13.55 -6.98
C GLY A 193 -18.60 -13.06 -5.54
N TYR A 194 -19.41 -12.04 -5.27
CA TYR A 194 -19.32 -11.28 -4.01
C TYR A 194 -20.66 -11.04 -3.30
N ALA A 195 -21.80 -11.21 -3.97
CA ALA A 195 -23.13 -10.97 -3.40
C ALA A 195 -23.99 -12.23 -3.38
N ASP A 196 -23.44 -13.33 -2.86
CA ASP A 196 -24.13 -14.61 -2.63
C ASP A 196 -24.88 -15.12 -3.85
N ASP A 197 -24.18 -15.15 -4.98
CA ASP A 197 -24.73 -15.55 -6.28
C ASP A 197 -26.00 -14.77 -6.65
N GLY A 198 -25.96 -13.45 -6.49
CA GLY A 198 -27.06 -12.52 -6.79
C GLY A 198 -28.16 -12.43 -5.72
N GLN A 199 -28.03 -13.11 -4.58
CA GLN A 199 -29.01 -13.05 -3.47
C GLN A 199 -28.69 -11.96 -2.44
N GLY A 200 -27.54 -11.31 -2.55
CA GLY A 200 -27.08 -10.24 -1.66
C GLY A 200 -27.51 -8.84 -2.08
N MET A 201 -26.65 -7.87 -1.76
CA MET A 201 -26.83 -6.44 -2.00
C MET A 201 -25.56 -5.81 -2.58
N SER A 202 -25.72 -4.69 -3.29
CA SER A 202 -24.64 -3.80 -3.69
C SER A 202 -24.87 -2.42 -3.07
N ILE A 203 -23.91 -1.94 -2.28
CA ILE A 203 -24.03 -0.69 -1.52
C ILE A 203 -23.20 0.38 -2.23
N GLY A 204 -23.85 1.44 -2.70
CA GLY A 204 -23.21 2.62 -3.28
C GLY A 204 -22.66 3.55 -2.21
N PHE A 205 -21.40 3.94 -2.35
CA PHE A 205 -20.68 4.87 -1.49
C PHE A 205 -20.24 6.10 -2.27
N SER A 206 -20.37 7.27 -1.66
CA SER A 206 -19.85 8.50 -2.25
C SER A 206 -18.32 8.45 -2.32
N LYS A 207 -17.79 8.52 -3.54
CA LYS A 207 -16.35 8.51 -3.81
C LYS A 207 -15.64 9.70 -3.15
N GLU A 208 -16.25 10.88 -3.22
CA GLU A 208 -15.76 12.10 -2.58
C GLU A 208 -15.67 11.90 -1.06
N LYS A 209 -16.73 11.39 -0.43
CA LYS A 209 -16.77 11.23 1.03
C LYS A 209 -15.86 10.12 1.53
N LEU A 210 -15.68 9.05 0.76
CA LEU A 210 -14.67 8.02 1.03
C LEU A 210 -13.25 8.61 1.00
N ARG A 211 -12.98 9.48 0.01
CA ARG A 211 -11.70 10.19 -0.11
C ARG A 211 -11.49 11.21 1.00
N ASP A 212 -12.50 11.99 1.36
CA ASP A 212 -12.37 13.01 2.42
C ASP A 212 -12.25 12.37 3.80
N SER A 213 -12.92 11.24 4.01
CA SER A 213 -12.80 10.40 5.20
C SER A 213 -11.47 9.64 5.25
N SER A 214 -10.65 9.74 4.20
CA SER A 214 -9.34 9.11 4.12
C SER A 214 -8.23 9.89 4.84
N ASN A 215 -8.56 11.00 5.53
CA ASN A 215 -7.60 11.80 6.27
C ASN A 215 -7.68 11.60 7.81
N PHE A 216 -6.60 10.99 8.33
CA PHE A 216 -5.98 11.10 9.67
C PHE A 216 -6.80 10.78 10.94
N GLN A 217 -6.23 9.88 11.79
CA GLN A 217 -5.75 10.28 13.12
C GLN A 217 -4.72 9.31 13.76
N ALA A 218 -3.59 9.93 14.14
CA ALA A 218 -2.58 9.65 15.18
C ALA A 218 -2.32 8.21 15.72
N ASN A 219 -1.23 7.59 15.22
CA ASN A 219 -0.08 7.05 16.00
C ASN A 219 0.82 6.20 15.06
N GLY A 220 1.53 6.86 14.13
CA GLY A 220 2.59 6.24 13.33
C GLY A 220 2.18 5.72 11.94
N ILE A 221 1.73 6.65 11.08
CA ILE A 221 1.31 6.47 9.67
C ILE A 221 0.12 5.52 9.50
N ALA A 222 -1.08 6.10 9.59
CA ALA A 222 -2.26 5.56 8.95
C ALA A 222 -2.58 6.48 7.78
N VAL A 223 -2.34 6.02 6.55
CA VAL A 223 -2.87 6.69 5.35
C VAL A 223 -3.98 5.81 4.85
N ASN A 224 -5.20 6.33 4.86
CA ASN A 224 -6.27 5.73 4.07
C ASN A 224 -6.09 6.26 2.65
N MET A 225 -5.87 5.37 1.68
CA MET A 225 -5.85 5.77 0.27
C MET A 225 -6.99 5.10 -0.44
N LEU A 226 -7.82 5.91 -1.07
CA LEU A 226 -8.75 5.44 -2.08
C LEU A 226 -8.03 5.45 -3.43
N GLN A 227 -7.75 4.28 -3.98
CA GLN A 227 -7.03 4.14 -5.24
C GLN A 227 -7.76 3.22 -6.20
N ARG A 228 -7.75 3.58 -7.48
CA ARG A 228 -8.20 2.70 -8.56
C ARG A 228 -7.15 1.62 -8.81
N VAL A 229 -7.60 0.40 -9.05
CA VAL A 229 -6.75 -0.72 -9.44
C VAL A 229 -6.31 -0.56 -10.89
N GLU A 230 -5.03 -0.83 -11.14
CA GLU A 230 -4.41 -0.80 -12.46
C GLU A 230 -4.28 -2.21 -13.02
N TYR A 231 -4.83 -2.41 -14.22
CA TYR A 231 -4.89 -3.70 -14.91
C TYR A 231 -4.08 -3.71 -16.21
N ASP A 232 -3.76 -2.54 -16.77
CA ASP A 232 -3.08 -2.46 -18.05
C ASP A 232 -1.59 -2.78 -17.89
N ALA A 233 -1.16 -3.91 -18.45
CA ALA A 233 0.21 -4.40 -18.33
C ALA A 233 1.26 -3.41 -18.83
N SER A 234 0.94 -2.63 -19.88
CA SER A 234 1.86 -1.62 -20.42
C SER A 234 2.05 -0.44 -19.46
N THR A 235 0.96 -0.01 -18.82
CA THR A 235 0.93 1.03 -17.80
C THR A 235 1.66 0.57 -16.53
N GLN A 236 1.45 -0.68 -16.11
CA GLN A 236 2.17 -1.27 -14.98
C GLN A 236 3.69 -1.27 -15.23
N ARG A 237 4.14 -1.77 -16.38
CA ARG A 237 5.57 -1.83 -16.75
C ARG A 237 6.19 -0.44 -16.89
N SER A 238 5.52 0.49 -17.57
CA SER A 238 6.03 1.86 -17.77
C SER A 238 6.22 2.62 -16.46
N ARG A 239 5.38 2.37 -15.44
CA ARG A 239 5.49 2.98 -14.11
C ARG A 239 6.54 2.32 -13.22
N ILE A 240 6.78 1.01 -13.39
CA ILE A 240 7.86 0.29 -12.70
C ILE A 240 9.23 0.65 -13.27
N LEU A 241 9.33 0.88 -14.58
CA LEU A 241 10.60 1.06 -15.29
C LEU A 241 11.53 2.12 -14.66
N PRO A 242 11.08 3.35 -14.33
CA PRO A 242 11.95 4.35 -13.70
C PRO A 242 12.51 3.92 -12.34
N ILE A 243 11.77 3.10 -11.59
CA ILE A 243 12.22 2.56 -10.29
C ILE A 243 13.26 1.47 -10.54
N LEU A 244 12.99 0.60 -11.51
CA LEU A 244 13.88 -0.49 -11.90
C LEU A 244 15.24 0.01 -12.40
N LEU A 245 15.26 1.11 -13.15
CA LEU A 245 16.51 1.74 -13.60
C LEU A 245 17.38 2.24 -12.43
N LYS A 246 16.78 2.76 -11.36
CA LYS A 246 17.52 3.17 -10.16
C LYS A 246 18.01 1.97 -9.35
N ILE A 247 17.21 0.89 -9.31
CA ILE A 247 17.65 -0.39 -8.73
C ILE A 247 18.87 -0.90 -9.49
N LYS A 248 18.82 -0.90 -10.83
CA LYS A 248 19.93 -1.28 -11.71
C LYS A 248 21.19 -0.47 -11.43
N GLU A 249 21.09 0.85 -11.31
CA GLU A 249 22.24 1.70 -10.96
C GLU A 249 22.88 1.25 -9.62
N GLY A 250 22.08 0.93 -8.61
CA GLY A 250 22.57 0.40 -7.34
C GLY A 250 23.24 -0.97 -7.47
N VAL A 251 22.72 -1.84 -8.35
CA VAL A 251 23.32 -3.15 -8.66
C VAL A 251 24.67 -2.98 -9.35
N GLU A 252 24.77 -2.09 -10.35
CA GLU A 252 26.02 -1.77 -11.05
C GLU A 252 27.07 -1.17 -10.11
N GLN A 253 26.64 -0.44 -9.08
CA GLN A 253 27.50 0.05 -7.99
C GLN A 253 27.94 -1.04 -7.00
N GLY A 254 27.60 -2.30 -7.25
CA GLY A 254 28.08 -3.45 -6.49
C GLY A 254 27.23 -3.79 -5.26
N ALA A 255 25.97 -3.34 -5.18
CA ALA A 255 25.05 -3.66 -4.07
C ALA A 255 25.03 -5.16 -3.72
N PHE A 256 25.12 -6.02 -4.73
CA PHE A 256 25.07 -7.48 -4.58
C PHE A 256 26.41 -8.17 -4.82
N SER A 257 27.51 -7.42 -4.95
CA SER A 257 28.84 -8.00 -5.17
C SER A 257 29.26 -8.89 -3.99
N VAL A 258 29.85 -10.04 -4.30
CA VAL A 258 30.40 -10.93 -3.27
C VAL A 258 31.77 -10.39 -2.87
N ALA A 259 31.83 -9.62 -1.80
CA ALA A 259 33.08 -9.09 -1.24
C ALA A 259 34.14 -10.17 -0.98
N ALA A 260 33.72 -11.43 -0.81
CA ALA A 260 34.59 -12.57 -0.49
C ALA A 260 35.51 -13.01 -1.65
N LEU A 261 35.17 -12.79 -2.93
CA LEU A 261 35.98 -13.30 -4.04
C LEU A 261 37.21 -12.42 -4.35
N PHE A 262 37.12 -11.11 -4.08
CA PHE A 262 38.22 -10.15 -4.27
C PHE A 262 39.11 -9.96 -3.01
N GLY A 263 38.77 -10.67 -1.93
CA GLY A 263 39.35 -10.46 -0.61
C GLY A 263 40.70 -11.12 -0.37
N LEU A 264 41.17 -12.04 -1.22
CA LEU A 264 42.42 -12.76 -0.94
C LEU A 264 43.69 -11.91 -1.15
N LEU A 265 43.61 -10.81 -1.91
CA LEU A 265 44.77 -9.98 -2.29
C LEU A 265 44.67 -8.51 -1.85
N SER A 266 43.57 -8.08 -1.21
CA SER A 266 43.36 -6.68 -0.81
C SER A 266 43.74 -6.41 0.64
N SER A 267 44.21 -5.19 0.92
CA SER A 267 44.52 -4.71 2.28
C SER A 267 43.26 -4.61 3.14
N ALA A 268 43.42 -4.57 4.46
CA ALA A 268 42.29 -4.43 5.39
C ALA A 268 41.52 -3.12 5.15
N GLU A 269 42.22 -2.04 4.83
CA GLU A 269 41.64 -0.71 4.54
C GLU A 269 40.84 -0.73 3.23
N GLU A 270 41.37 -1.35 2.17
CA GLU A 270 40.67 -1.49 0.89
C GLU A 270 39.38 -2.32 1.02
N ARG A 271 39.41 -3.36 1.87
CA ARG A 271 38.21 -4.17 2.15
C ARG A 271 37.14 -3.36 2.85
N GLU A 272 37.52 -2.52 3.81
CA GLU A 272 36.58 -1.66 4.53
C GLU A 272 35.96 -0.59 3.63
N ILE A 273 36.76 0.06 2.77
CA ILE A 273 36.25 1.04 1.79
C ILE A 273 35.26 0.36 0.81
N LYS A 274 35.61 -0.82 0.28
CA LYS A 274 34.72 -1.57 -0.63
C LYS A 274 33.42 -1.99 0.05
N LYS A 275 33.50 -2.45 1.31
CA LYS A 275 32.32 -2.81 2.11
C LYS A 275 31.42 -1.59 2.34
N GLN A 276 31.98 -0.43 2.67
CA GLN A 276 31.21 0.80 2.85
C GLN A 276 30.52 1.23 1.55
N ALA A 277 31.22 1.20 0.42
CA ALA A 277 30.63 1.49 -0.89
C ALA A 277 29.48 0.53 -1.22
N GLN A 278 29.67 -0.77 -0.97
CA GLN A 278 28.63 -1.79 -1.14
C GLN A 278 27.41 -1.53 -0.24
N ASP A 279 27.62 -1.21 1.04
CA ASP A 279 26.54 -0.91 1.98
C ASP A 279 25.72 0.31 1.54
N VAL A 280 26.37 1.33 0.97
CA VAL A 280 25.70 2.50 0.39
C VAL A 280 24.88 2.10 -0.83
N ALA A 281 25.45 1.34 -1.76
CA ALA A 281 24.75 0.85 -2.95
C ALA A 281 23.55 -0.04 -2.57
N PHE A 282 23.72 -0.94 -1.61
CA PHE A 282 22.64 -1.79 -1.11
C PHE A 282 21.51 -0.96 -0.49
N LYS A 283 21.82 0.05 0.32
CA LYS A 283 20.81 0.96 0.88
C LYS A 283 20.05 1.72 -0.22
N LYS A 284 20.71 2.12 -1.31
CA LYS A 284 20.01 2.73 -2.47
C LYS A 284 19.01 1.75 -3.08
N VAL A 285 19.42 0.51 -3.35
CA VAL A 285 18.52 -0.52 -3.88
C VAL A 285 17.31 -0.73 -2.96
N VAL A 286 17.54 -0.86 -1.65
CA VAL A 286 16.47 -1.00 -0.65
C VAL A 286 15.51 0.20 -0.70
N ASN A 287 16.03 1.43 -0.78
CA ASN A 287 15.20 2.63 -0.88
C ASN A 287 14.33 2.64 -2.13
N HIS A 288 14.86 2.19 -3.28
CA HIS A 288 14.09 2.13 -4.52
C HIS A 288 13.06 1.00 -4.53
N ILE A 289 13.33 -0.13 -3.85
CA ILE A 289 12.31 -1.17 -3.63
C ILE A 289 11.13 -0.59 -2.83
N PHE A 290 11.38 0.28 -1.86
CA PHE A 290 10.29 0.97 -1.16
C PHE A 290 9.47 1.90 -2.04
N GLU A 291 10.02 2.43 -3.16
CA GLU A 291 9.22 3.21 -4.11
C GLU A 291 8.11 2.38 -4.77
N LEU A 292 8.22 1.03 -4.78
CA LEU A 292 7.18 0.13 -5.30
C LEU A 292 5.99 -0.05 -4.35
N PHE A 293 6.12 0.37 -3.09
CA PHE A 293 5.13 0.10 -2.04
C PHE A 293 3.68 0.49 -2.39
N PRO A 294 3.39 1.68 -2.95
CA PRO A 294 2.02 2.03 -3.33
C PRO A 294 1.44 1.13 -4.43
N LEU A 295 2.30 0.44 -5.19
CA LEU A 295 1.90 -0.39 -6.32
C LEU A 295 1.45 -1.79 -5.89
N PHE A 296 1.92 -2.29 -4.75
CA PHE A 296 1.71 -3.69 -4.31
C PHE A 296 0.24 -4.11 -4.30
N TYR A 297 -0.64 -3.21 -3.86
CA TYR A 297 -2.10 -3.43 -3.83
C TYR A 297 -2.83 -2.46 -4.77
N GLN A 298 -2.11 -1.80 -5.68
CA GLN A 298 -2.71 -1.07 -6.80
C GLN A 298 -2.76 -1.95 -8.05
N TYR A 299 -1.74 -2.77 -8.29
CA TYR A 299 -1.65 -3.55 -9.53
C TYR A 299 -2.31 -4.90 -9.34
N LYS A 300 -3.04 -5.31 -10.36
CA LYS A 300 -3.72 -6.60 -10.39
C LYS A 300 -3.51 -7.26 -11.74
N ASN A 301 -3.68 -8.58 -11.77
CA ASN A 301 -3.65 -9.34 -13.00
C ASN A 301 -4.73 -8.81 -13.98
N PRO A 302 -4.40 -8.55 -15.26
CA PRO A 302 -5.36 -8.07 -16.27
C PRO A 302 -6.64 -8.90 -16.39
N ALA A 303 -6.62 -10.19 -16.01
CA ALA A 303 -7.78 -11.07 -16.01
C ALA A 303 -8.94 -10.58 -15.12
N PHE A 304 -8.66 -9.77 -14.08
CA PHE A 304 -9.66 -9.23 -13.16
C PHE A 304 -10.22 -7.85 -13.60
N ARG A 305 -9.92 -7.39 -14.82
CA ARG A 305 -10.34 -6.05 -15.28
C ARG A 305 -11.86 -5.81 -15.25
N GLU A 306 -12.66 -6.87 -15.28
CA GLU A 306 -14.12 -6.80 -15.18
C GLU A 306 -14.61 -6.30 -13.82
N GLU A 307 -13.78 -6.33 -12.77
CA GLU A 307 -14.16 -5.89 -11.44
C GLU A 307 -14.23 -4.36 -11.32
N LEU A 308 -13.58 -3.62 -12.23
CA LEU A 308 -13.49 -2.15 -12.21
C LEU A 308 -13.13 -1.61 -10.81
N GLU A 309 -12.18 -2.30 -10.16
CA GLU A 309 -11.98 -2.20 -8.72
C GLU A 309 -11.36 -0.87 -8.27
N TRP A 310 -11.88 -0.34 -7.16
CA TRP A 310 -11.29 0.69 -6.31
C TRP A 310 -11.06 0.11 -4.92
N ARG A 311 -9.96 0.54 -4.27
CA ARG A 311 -9.59 0.06 -2.93
C ARG A 311 -9.42 1.22 -1.98
N LEU A 312 -10.12 1.15 -0.86
CA LEU A 312 -9.79 1.93 0.33
C LEU A 312 -8.78 1.11 1.15
N ILE A 313 -7.51 1.50 1.10
CA ILE A 313 -6.41 0.78 1.77
C ILE A 313 -6.00 1.53 3.01
N TYR A 314 -5.91 0.81 4.13
CA TYR A 314 -5.31 1.32 5.35
C TYR A 314 -3.86 0.86 5.44
N TYR A 315 -2.93 1.78 5.15
CA TYR A 315 -1.53 1.48 5.26
C TYR A 315 -1.09 1.46 6.72
N ARG A 316 -0.51 0.34 7.16
CA ARG A 316 0.02 0.16 8.51
C ARG A 316 1.49 -0.24 8.50
N ILE A 317 2.21 0.29 9.48
CA ILE A 317 3.53 -0.20 9.87
C ILE A 317 3.41 -0.77 11.27
N ALA A 318 3.60 -2.09 11.42
CA ALA A 318 3.77 -2.76 12.71
C ALA A 318 2.63 -2.61 13.76
N GLU A 319 1.41 -2.23 13.37
CA GLU A 319 0.27 -2.20 14.29
C GLU A 319 -0.19 -3.63 14.61
N LYS A 320 -0.07 -4.02 15.89
CA LYS A 320 -0.35 -5.38 16.38
C LYS A 320 -1.83 -5.62 16.72
N GLN A 321 -2.63 -4.58 16.93
CA GLN A 321 -4.01 -4.73 17.37
C GLN A 321 -4.95 -4.75 16.16
N MET A 322 -5.54 -5.91 15.89
CA MET A 322 -6.55 -6.10 14.86
C MET A 322 -7.88 -6.51 15.48
N SER A 323 -8.97 -6.14 14.81
CA SER A 323 -10.26 -6.80 15.02
C SER A 323 -10.35 -8.05 14.15
N PHE A 324 -11.33 -8.90 14.40
CA PHE A 324 -11.57 -10.11 13.63
C PHE A 324 -13.06 -10.25 13.37
N PHE A 325 -13.41 -10.87 12.25
CA PHE A 325 -14.78 -11.30 11.96
C PHE A 325 -14.78 -12.69 11.34
N ALA A 326 -15.90 -13.39 11.49
CA ALA A 326 -16.09 -14.69 10.88
C ALA A 326 -16.70 -14.53 9.48
N LYS A 327 -16.11 -15.22 8.51
CA LYS A 327 -16.77 -15.67 7.28
C LYS A 327 -17.20 -17.12 7.46
N ARG A 328 -18.00 -17.64 6.53
CA ARG A 328 -18.51 -19.02 6.55
C ARG A 328 -17.40 -20.07 6.73
N ASP A 329 -16.22 -19.82 6.17
CA ASP A 329 -15.13 -20.79 6.04
C ASP A 329 -13.85 -20.41 6.79
N ARG A 330 -13.76 -19.19 7.34
CA ARG A 330 -12.53 -18.67 7.97
C ARG A 330 -12.77 -17.48 8.89
N ILE A 331 -11.79 -17.20 9.75
CA ILE A 331 -11.70 -15.96 10.52
C ILE A 331 -10.80 -14.98 9.77
N VAL A 332 -11.28 -13.75 9.59
CA VAL A 332 -10.60 -12.72 8.81
C VAL A 332 -10.15 -11.57 9.73
N PRO A 333 -8.84 -11.27 9.77
CA PRO A 333 -8.34 -10.07 10.45
C PRO A 333 -8.82 -8.82 9.71
N CYS A 334 -9.30 -7.82 10.46
CA CYS A 334 -9.77 -6.56 9.90
C CYS A 334 -9.42 -5.33 10.75
N LYS A 335 -9.44 -4.17 10.09
CA LYS A 335 -9.48 -2.85 10.73
C LYS A 335 -10.88 -2.27 10.56
N LYS A 336 -11.48 -1.86 11.67
CA LYS A 336 -12.76 -1.14 11.66
C LYS A 336 -12.54 0.30 11.20
N PHE A 337 -13.30 0.73 10.23
CA PHE A 337 -13.37 2.10 9.74
C PHE A 337 -14.78 2.61 10.01
N SER A 338 -14.95 3.39 11.08
CA SER A 338 -16.26 3.96 11.43
C SER A 338 -16.53 5.21 10.60
N PHE A 339 -17.76 5.31 10.11
CA PHE A 339 -18.32 6.50 9.47
C PHE A 339 -19.59 6.98 10.21
N GLU A 340 -19.72 6.60 11.48
CA GLU A 340 -20.73 7.14 12.38
C GLU A 340 -20.68 8.67 12.44
N GLY A 341 -21.85 9.31 12.55
CA GLY A 341 -22.00 10.77 12.43
C GLY A 341 -21.84 11.33 11.00
N ARG A 342 -21.40 10.51 10.04
CA ARG A 342 -21.22 10.87 8.62
C ARG A 342 -22.03 10.01 7.65
N HIS A 343 -22.78 9.07 8.21
CA HIS A 343 -23.49 8.03 7.50
C HIS A 343 -24.52 8.51 6.47
N GLU A 344 -25.24 9.60 6.75
CA GLU A 344 -26.31 10.13 5.88
C GLU A 344 -25.84 10.51 4.46
N TYR A 345 -24.56 10.84 4.30
CA TYR A 345 -23.96 11.23 3.02
C TYR A 345 -22.87 10.27 2.54
N MET A 346 -22.57 9.22 3.33
CA MET A 346 -21.58 8.21 2.97
C MET A 346 -22.16 7.21 1.96
N ILE A 347 -23.41 6.79 2.17
CA ILE A 347 -24.13 5.84 1.33
C ILE A 347 -25.04 6.62 0.37
N THR A 348 -24.96 6.32 -0.92
CA THR A 348 -25.73 7.00 -1.96
C THR A 348 -26.99 6.22 -2.32
N ASP A 349 -26.85 4.92 -2.52
CA ASP A 349 -27.90 4.03 -2.99
C ASP A 349 -27.60 2.57 -2.62
N VAL A 350 -28.63 1.72 -2.70
CA VAL A 350 -28.51 0.27 -2.52
C VAL A 350 -29.21 -0.43 -3.67
N VAL A 351 -28.54 -1.41 -4.24
CA VAL A 351 -29.07 -2.29 -5.28
C VAL A 351 -29.33 -3.67 -4.70
N ILE A 352 -30.58 -4.13 -4.82
CA ILE A 352 -31.00 -5.48 -4.45
C ILE A 352 -30.60 -6.44 -5.57
N GLY A 353 -29.88 -7.50 -5.21
CA GLY A 353 -29.40 -8.49 -6.18
C GLY A 353 -30.53 -9.15 -7.00
N PRO A 354 -30.23 -9.63 -8.22
CA PRO A 354 -31.24 -10.12 -9.15
C PRO A 354 -32.02 -11.35 -8.66
N LYS A 355 -31.41 -12.15 -7.77
CA LYS A 355 -32.02 -13.34 -7.14
C LYS A 355 -32.51 -13.08 -5.71
N ASN A 356 -32.31 -11.88 -5.19
CA ASN A 356 -32.77 -11.51 -3.86
C ASN A 356 -34.27 -11.19 -3.88
N ILE A 357 -35.08 -11.97 -3.17
CA ILE A 357 -36.54 -11.85 -3.16
C ILE A 357 -37.08 -10.77 -2.22
N SER A 358 -36.22 -10.08 -1.47
CA SER A 358 -36.63 -9.01 -0.56
C SER A 358 -37.33 -7.89 -1.33
N ASP A 359 -38.43 -7.36 -0.78
CA ASP A 359 -39.15 -6.25 -1.36
C ASP A 359 -38.35 -4.94 -1.24
N VAL A 360 -38.46 -4.06 -2.24
CA VAL A 360 -37.77 -2.76 -2.24
C VAL A 360 -38.22 -1.90 -1.06
N SER A 361 -39.53 -1.88 -0.77
CA SER A 361 -40.10 -1.10 0.34
C SER A 361 -39.59 -1.58 1.70
N LEU A 362 -39.43 -2.89 1.88
CA LEU A 362 -38.87 -3.48 3.09
C LEU A 362 -37.42 -3.03 3.31
N VAL A 363 -36.59 -3.12 2.26
CA VAL A 363 -35.18 -2.69 2.36
C VAL A 363 -35.10 -1.17 2.61
N GLN A 364 -35.99 -0.38 2.00
CA GLN A 364 -36.11 1.05 2.26
C GLN A 364 -36.48 1.35 3.73
N GLU A 365 -37.41 0.59 4.31
CA GLU A 365 -37.79 0.71 5.73
C GLU A 365 -36.62 0.35 6.65
N VAL A 366 -35.87 -0.72 6.35
CA VAL A 366 -34.65 -1.08 7.08
C VAL A 366 -33.66 0.09 7.04
N MET A 367 -33.39 0.66 5.88
CA MET A 367 -32.48 1.80 5.73
C MET A 367 -32.96 3.02 6.54
N ALA A 368 -34.24 3.38 6.43
CA ALA A 368 -34.83 4.50 7.16
C ALA A 368 -34.73 4.30 8.69
N SER A 369 -35.04 3.10 9.19
CA SER A 369 -34.96 2.76 10.62
C SER A 369 -33.56 2.87 11.22
N ARG A 370 -32.51 2.91 10.39
CA ARG A 370 -31.09 3.02 10.78
C ARG A 370 -30.47 4.40 10.50
N GLY A 371 -31.28 5.37 10.08
CA GLY A 371 -30.83 6.75 9.81
C GLY A 371 -30.37 7.00 8.37
N TYR A 372 -30.82 6.17 7.42
CA TYR A 372 -30.49 6.30 5.99
C TYR A 372 -31.73 6.65 5.15
N SER A 373 -32.60 7.52 5.65
CA SER A 373 -33.89 7.83 5.02
C SER A 373 -33.78 8.45 3.63
N ALA A 374 -32.64 9.08 3.30
CA ALA A 374 -32.38 9.70 1.99
C ALA A 374 -31.76 8.73 0.96
N VAL A 375 -31.38 7.52 1.37
CA VAL A 375 -30.73 6.55 0.48
C VAL A 375 -31.76 5.93 -0.45
N THR A 376 -31.48 5.91 -1.75
CA THR A 376 -32.36 5.29 -2.74
C THR A 376 -32.13 3.78 -2.78
N VAL A 377 -33.20 2.99 -2.69
CA VAL A 377 -33.13 1.53 -2.89
C VAL A 377 -33.76 1.16 -4.23
N ARG A 378 -33.05 0.35 -5.01
CA ARG A 378 -33.54 -0.17 -6.30
C ARG A 378 -33.23 -1.64 -6.47
N ARG A 379 -33.87 -2.29 -7.44
CA ARG A 379 -33.55 -3.66 -7.86
C ARG A 379 -32.49 -3.64 -8.96
N SER A 380 -31.68 -4.70 -9.00
CA SER A 380 -30.84 -5.02 -10.13
C SER A 380 -31.67 -5.12 -11.42
N SER A 381 -31.15 -4.54 -12.48
CA SER A 381 -31.67 -4.64 -13.85
C SER A 381 -31.19 -5.91 -14.56
N ALA A 382 -30.20 -6.60 -14.00
CA ALA A 382 -29.68 -7.84 -14.55
C ALA A 382 -30.78 -8.93 -14.52
N THR A 383 -31.03 -9.56 -15.66
CA THR A 383 -32.04 -10.62 -15.82
C THR A 383 -31.56 -12.00 -15.35
N TYR A 384 -30.62 -12.02 -14.40
CA TYR A 384 -30.00 -13.24 -13.87
C TYR A 384 -30.98 -14.00 -12.98
N ARG A 385 -31.17 -15.30 -13.26
CA ARG A 385 -32.08 -16.19 -12.53
C ARG A 385 -31.31 -17.34 -11.91
#